data_AF-A0A0Q7K182-F1
#
_entry.id   AF-A0A0Q7K182-F1
#
_cell.length_a   1.000
_cell.length_b   1.000
_cell.length_c   1.000
_cell.angle_alpha   90.00
_cell.angle_beta   90.00
_cell.angle_gamma   90.00
#
_symmetry.space_group_name_H-M   'P 1'
#
loop_
_entity.id
_entity.type
_entity.pdbx_description
1 polymer ?
#
loop_
_entity_poly.entity_id
_entity_poly.type
_entity_poly.pdbx_seq_one_letter_code
_entity_poly.pdbx_strand_id
1 'polypeptide(L)'
;MDGTTILWIVIAIVVIAVIAFVAATMMGKRRTEARRTEAQELRERADSQRADVMRREAEAAQAQAQARRAQAEADAKMAQAQQLQAEAHERVEHATQTREEMHEHIRRADELDPDAPAPQEQALAEGAQHDGHHRVDGEVDLREGDTERAASARGEHRVDGDR
;
A
#
# COMPACT_ATOMS: atom_id res chain seq x y z
N MET A 1 99.30 2.19 -9.12
CA MET A 1 97.97 2.43 -8.52
C MET A 1 98.16 2.29 -7.02
N ASP A 2 98.28 3.43 -6.34
CA ASP A 2 98.70 3.47 -4.94
C ASP A 2 97.57 2.96 -4.05
N GLY A 3 97.89 2.06 -3.12
CA GLY A 3 96.91 1.44 -2.21
C GLY A 3 96.10 2.46 -1.41
N THR A 4 96.63 3.67 -1.23
CA THR A 4 95.96 4.81 -0.60
C THR A 4 94.78 5.32 -1.43
N THR A 5 94.87 5.35 -2.75
CA THR A 5 93.75 5.73 -3.64
C THR A 5 92.65 4.68 -3.59
N ILE A 6 93.03 3.39 -3.57
CA ILE A 6 92.08 2.28 -3.44
C ILE A 6 91.36 2.35 -2.08
N LEU A 7 92.08 2.64 -0.99
CA LEU A 7 91.50 2.78 0.34
C LEU A 7 90.46 3.92 0.42
N TRP A 8 90.77 5.08 -0.15
CA TRP A 8 89.81 6.20 -0.19
C TRP A 8 88.55 5.88 -1.00
N ILE A 9 88.67 5.15 -2.11
CA ILE A 9 87.52 4.72 -2.91
C ILE A 9 86.63 3.75 -2.12
N VAL A 10 87.23 2.80 -1.39
CA VAL A 10 86.47 1.86 -0.55
C VAL A 10 85.72 2.60 0.55
N ILE A 11 86.36 3.58 1.21
CA ILE A 11 85.71 4.41 2.24
C ILE A 11 84.51 5.17 1.66
N ALA A 12 84.67 5.79 0.48
CA ALA A 12 83.58 6.51 -0.18
C ALA A 12 82.37 5.61 -0.49
N ILE A 13 82.62 4.38 -0.97
CA ILE A 13 81.54 3.41 -1.25
C ILE A 13 80.82 3.00 0.03
N VAL A 14 81.54 2.76 1.13
CA VAL A 14 80.94 2.41 2.43
C VAL A 14 80.06 3.55 2.95
N VAL A 15 80.51 4.81 2.85
CA VAL A 15 79.71 5.97 3.28
C VAL A 15 78.43 6.09 2.45
N ILE A 16 78.52 5.92 1.13
CA ILE A 16 77.34 5.95 0.24
C ILE A 16 76.37 4.80 0.59
N ALA A 17 76.89 3.60 0.86
CA ALA A 17 76.06 2.46 1.26
C ALA A 17 75.33 2.69 2.59
N VAL A 18 76.00 3.32 3.57
CA VAL A 18 75.38 3.67 4.87
C VAL A 18 74.28 4.72 4.68
N ILE A 19 74.51 5.75 3.86
CA ILE A 19 73.50 6.79 3.58
C ILE A 19 72.30 6.18 2.86
N ALA A 20 72.52 5.31 1.86
CA ALA A 20 71.45 4.61 1.15
C ALA A 20 70.64 3.70 2.08
N PHE A 21 71.30 3.01 3.02
CA PHE A 21 70.66 2.16 4.01
C PHE A 21 69.77 2.97 4.98
N VAL A 22 70.26 4.10 5.48
CA VAL A 22 69.49 5.00 6.36
C VAL A 22 68.30 5.62 5.62
N ALA A 23 68.48 6.06 4.37
CA ALA A 23 67.40 6.60 3.56
C ALA A 23 66.30 5.56 3.26
N ALA A 24 66.68 4.31 2.96
CA ALA A 24 65.73 3.23 2.69
C ALA A 24 64.88 2.87 3.92
N THR A 25 65.48 2.88 5.12
CA THR A 25 64.75 2.57 6.37
C THR A 25 63.78 3.67 6.81
N MET A 26 64.07 4.94 6.49
CA MET A 26 63.13 6.05 6.74
C MET A 26 61.91 6.02 5.79
N MET A 27 62.09 5.58 4.53
CA MET A 27 60.99 5.48 3.56
C MET A 27 60.01 4.34 3.89
N GLY A 28 60.50 3.25 4.50
CA GLY A 28 59.67 2.10 4.91
C GLY A 28 58.66 2.42 6.02
N LYS A 29 59.02 3.32 6.95
CA LYS A 29 58.16 3.71 8.10
C LYS A 29 56.93 4.52 7.69
N ARG A 30 57.01 5.33 6.63
CA ARG A 30 55.87 6.13 6.15
C ARG A 30 54.79 5.30 5.46
N ARG A 31 55.14 4.16 4.86
CA ARG A 31 54.18 3.26 4.19
C ARG A 31 53.29 2.48 5.16
N THR A 32 53.74 2.26 6.40
CA THR A 32 52.96 1.52 7.40
C THR A 32 51.87 2.35 8.07
N GLU A 33 52.03 3.68 8.14
CA GLU A 33 51.02 4.59 8.71
C GLU A 33 49.89 4.86 7.73
N ALA A 34 50.20 5.12 6.46
CA ALA A 34 49.18 5.34 5.42
C ALA A 34 48.22 4.15 5.25
N ARG A 35 48.71 2.91 5.39
CA ARG A 35 47.89 1.69 5.30
C ARG A 35 46.96 1.48 6.51
N ARG A 36 47.27 2.06 7.67
CA ARG A 36 46.39 1.97 8.86
C ARG A 36 45.19 2.91 8.73
N THR A 37 45.40 4.09 8.15
CA THR A 37 44.33 5.08 7.95
C THR A 37 43.33 4.63 6.89
N GLU A 38 43.79 4.07 5.76
CA GLU A 38 42.90 3.49 4.73
C GLU A 38 42.05 2.34 5.26
N ALA A 39 42.60 1.51 6.16
CA ALA A 39 41.86 0.39 6.77
C ALA A 39 40.79 0.87 7.76
N GLN A 40 40.97 2.02 8.42
CA GLN A 40 39.96 2.62 9.29
C GLN A 40 38.84 3.29 8.48
N GLU A 41 39.19 4.05 7.43
CA GLU A 41 38.18 4.65 6.54
C GLU A 41 37.31 3.60 5.85
N LEU A 42 37.89 2.46 5.45
CA LEU A 42 37.13 1.38 4.83
C LEU A 42 36.17 0.70 5.82
N ARG A 43 36.53 0.63 7.12
CA ARG A 43 35.64 0.13 8.18
C ARG A 43 34.49 1.09 8.46
N GLU A 44 34.76 2.39 8.55
CA GLU A 44 33.71 3.40 8.75
C GLU A 44 32.74 3.48 7.55
N ARG A 45 33.25 3.36 6.32
CA ARG A 45 32.42 3.26 5.11
C ARG A 45 31.59 1.98 5.05
N ALA A 46 32.08 0.88 5.62
CA ALA A 46 31.33 -0.37 5.69
C ALA A 46 30.22 -0.32 6.76
N ASP A 47 30.48 0.28 7.93
CA ASP A 47 29.49 0.40 9.00
C ASP A 47 28.38 1.42 8.66
N SER A 48 28.72 2.51 7.99
CA SER A 48 27.70 3.47 7.48
C SER A 48 26.79 2.85 6.42
N GLN A 49 27.34 2.08 5.48
CA GLN A 49 26.53 1.34 4.49
C GLN A 49 25.64 0.27 5.15
N ARG A 50 26.10 -0.39 6.21
CA ARG A 50 25.28 -1.35 6.98
C ARG A 50 24.11 -0.67 7.67
N ALA A 51 24.31 0.50 8.27
CA ALA A 51 23.23 1.26 8.91
C ALA A 51 22.14 1.66 7.91
N ASP A 52 22.53 2.10 6.71
CA ASP A 52 21.59 2.46 5.65
C ASP A 52 20.82 1.25 5.10
N VAL A 53 21.49 0.11 4.92
CA VAL A 53 20.83 -1.15 4.51
C VAL A 53 19.85 -1.62 5.57
N MET A 54 20.25 -1.65 6.84
CA MET A 54 19.38 -2.05 7.96
C MET A 54 18.16 -1.14 8.09
N ARG A 55 18.33 0.16 7.85
CA ARG A 55 17.22 1.12 7.85
C ARG A 55 16.23 0.84 6.71
N ARG A 56 16.73 0.62 5.50
CA ARG A 56 15.89 0.25 4.33
C ARG A 56 15.19 -1.09 4.52
N GLU A 57 15.86 -2.07 5.11
CA GLU A 57 15.27 -3.36 5.45
C GLU A 57 14.17 -3.22 6.50
N ALA A 58 14.37 -2.37 7.52
CA ALA A 58 13.35 -2.07 8.52
C ALA A 58 12.12 -1.36 7.91
N GLU A 59 12.34 -0.38 7.04
CA GLU A 59 11.27 0.31 6.31
C GLU A 59 10.50 -0.66 5.39
N ALA A 60 11.20 -1.55 4.68
CA ALA A 60 10.57 -2.58 3.85
C ALA A 60 9.77 -3.60 4.68
N ALA A 61 10.30 -4.03 5.83
CA ALA A 61 9.60 -4.92 6.75
C ALA A 61 8.34 -4.26 7.34
N GLN A 62 8.41 -2.98 7.69
CA GLN A 62 7.25 -2.20 8.14
C GLN A 62 6.20 -2.07 7.04
N ALA A 63 6.60 -1.75 5.80
CA ALA A 63 5.70 -1.66 4.67
C ALA A 63 5.02 -3.01 4.36
N GLN A 64 5.76 -4.13 4.40
CA GLN A 64 5.16 -5.46 4.26
C GLN A 64 4.17 -5.78 5.39
N ALA A 65 4.51 -5.45 6.63
CA ALA A 65 3.61 -5.67 7.76
C ALA A 65 2.33 -4.84 7.64
N GLN A 66 2.45 -3.58 7.21
CA GLN A 66 1.30 -2.71 6.96
C GLN A 66 0.43 -3.23 5.81
N ALA A 67 1.04 -3.68 4.71
CA ALA A 67 0.32 -4.28 3.59
C ALA A 67 -0.48 -5.52 4.03
N ARG A 68 0.11 -6.41 4.84
CA ARG A 68 -0.59 -7.58 5.38
C ARG A 68 -1.75 -7.21 6.29
N ARG A 69 -1.60 -6.16 7.11
CA ARG A 69 -2.70 -5.66 7.96
C ARG A 69 -3.85 -5.11 7.12
N ALA A 70 -3.53 -4.28 6.12
CA ALA A 70 -4.54 -3.72 5.23
C ALA A 70 -5.31 -4.81 4.46
N GLN A 71 -4.61 -5.85 4.00
CA GLN A 71 -5.25 -7.02 3.36
C GLN A 71 -6.17 -7.76 4.33
N ALA A 72 -5.72 -8.06 5.54
CA ALA A 72 -6.55 -8.74 6.54
C ALA A 72 -7.81 -7.92 6.91
N GLU A 73 -7.69 -6.59 6.99
CA GLU A 73 -8.83 -5.70 7.22
C GLU A 73 -9.81 -5.68 6.04
N ALA A 74 -9.30 -5.71 4.81
CA ALA A 74 -10.15 -5.81 3.62
C ALA A 74 -10.91 -7.14 3.57
N ASP A 75 -10.22 -8.25 3.83
CA ASP A 75 -10.83 -9.58 3.88
C ASP A 75 -11.92 -9.66 4.97
N ALA A 76 -11.65 -9.08 6.16
CA ALA A 76 -12.64 -9.00 7.23
C ALA A 76 -13.88 -8.19 6.83
N LYS A 77 -13.69 -7.06 6.15
CA LYS A 77 -14.82 -6.24 5.64
C LYS A 77 -15.60 -6.98 4.56
N MET A 78 -14.92 -7.70 3.66
CA MET A 78 -15.60 -8.52 2.65
C MET A 78 -16.43 -9.64 3.28
N ALA A 79 -15.89 -10.33 4.29
CA ALA A 79 -16.63 -11.35 5.02
C ALA A 79 -17.87 -10.76 5.73
N GLN A 80 -17.74 -9.59 6.35
CA GLN A 80 -18.88 -8.90 6.97
C GLN A 80 -19.93 -8.50 5.93
N ALA A 81 -19.52 -7.98 4.77
CA ALA A 81 -20.44 -7.63 3.70
C ALA A 81 -21.20 -8.86 3.17
N GLN A 82 -20.50 -10.00 3.01
CA GLN A 82 -21.13 -11.26 2.62
C GLN A 82 -22.14 -11.75 3.67
N GLN A 83 -21.85 -11.59 4.96
CA GLN A 83 -22.81 -11.94 6.03
C GLN A 83 -24.07 -11.08 5.96
N LEU A 84 -23.92 -9.75 5.83
CA LEU A 84 -25.06 -8.85 5.68
C LEU A 84 -25.89 -9.18 4.43
N GLN A 85 -25.22 -9.52 3.32
CA GLN A 85 -25.88 -9.90 2.09
C GLN A 85 -26.66 -11.22 2.25
N ALA A 86 -26.08 -12.21 2.93
CA ALA A 86 -26.76 -13.47 3.23
C ALA A 86 -27.98 -13.25 4.12
N GLU A 87 -27.87 -12.42 5.16
CA GLU A 87 -29.00 -12.06 6.03
C GLU A 87 -30.10 -11.33 5.25
N ALA A 88 -29.72 -10.39 4.38
CA ALA A 88 -30.69 -9.70 3.52
C ALA A 88 -31.40 -10.67 2.58
N HIS A 89 -30.67 -11.63 2.00
CA HIS A 89 -31.24 -12.66 1.14
C HIS A 89 -32.24 -13.53 1.89
N GLU A 90 -31.88 -14.01 3.09
CA GLU A 90 -32.76 -14.81 3.94
C GLU A 90 -34.05 -14.04 4.31
N ARG A 91 -33.94 -12.74 4.64
CA ARG A 91 -35.12 -11.89 4.91
C ARG A 91 -36.02 -11.74 3.68
N VAL A 92 -35.44 -11.60 2.49
CA VAL A 92 -36.20 -11.50 1.23
C VAL A 92 -36.89 -12.83 0.92
N GLU A 93 -36.19 -13.96 1.08
CA GLU A 93 -36.78 -15.29 0.91
C GLU A 93 -37.93 -15.52 1.88
N HIS A 94 -37.75 -15.22 3.17
CA HIS A 94 -38.82 -15.35 4.16
C HIS A 94 -40.02 -14.45 3.85
N ALA A 95 -39.79 -13.20 3.44
CA ALA A 95 -40.88 -12.31 3.04
C ALA A 95 -41.62 -12.82 1.80
N THR A 96 -40.91 -13.44 0.85
CA THR A 96 -41.49 -14.05 -0.35
C THR A 96 -42.34 -15.26 0.02
N GLN A 97 -41.82 -16.16 0.85
CA GLN A 97 -42.56 -17.34 1.36
C GLN A 97 -43.83 -16.92 2.11
N THR A 98 -43.75 -15.95 3.03
CA THR A 98 -44.94 -15.45 3.74
C THR A 98 -45.98 -14.86 2.79
N ARG A 99 -45.55 -14.19 1.71
CA ARG A 99 -46.47 -13.66 0.69
C ARG A 99 -47.14 -14.79 -0.10
N GLU A 100 -46.38 -15.81 -0.49
CA GLU A 100 -46.90 -16.99 -1.18
C GLU A 100 -47.91 -17.74 -0.32
N GLU A 101 -47.58 -18.00 0.95
CA GLU A 101 -48.49 -18.60 1.92
C GLU A 101 -49.78 -17.78 2.05
N MET A 102 -49.67 -16.46 2.24
CA MET A 102 -50.84 -15.57 2.32
C MET A 102 -51.72 -15.66 1.06
N HIS A 103 -51.11 -15.68 -0.13
CA HIS A 103 -51.86 -15.81 -1.39
C HIS A 103 -52.55 -17.18 -1.51
N GLU A 104 -51.92 -18.26 -1.05
CA GLU A 104 -52.55 -19.58 -0.99
C GLU A 104 -53.73 -19.61 -0.01
N HIS A 105 -53.58 -18.97 1.15
CA HIS A 105 -54.63 -18.88 2.15
C HIS A 105 -55.86 -18.11 1.63
N ILE A 106 -55.64 -16.99 0.94
CA ILE A 106 -56.71 -16.22 0.29
C ILE A 106 -57.39 -17.09 -0.77
N ARG A 107 -56.63 -17.74 -1.66
CA ARG A 107 -57.19 -18.61 -2.70
C ARG A 107 -58.04 -19.74 -2.12
N ARG A 108 -57.56 -20.42 -1.06
CA ARG A 108 -58.35 -21.46 -0.39
C ARG A 108 -59.60 -20.92 0.28
N ALA A 109 -59.57 -19.69 0.81
CA ALA A 109 -60.75 -19.06 1.38
C ALA A 109 -61.80 -18.77 0.29
N ASP A 110 -61.37 -18.20 -0.84
CA ASP A 110 -62.25 -17.91 -1.98
C ASP A 110 -62.86 -19.19 -2.60
N GLU A 111 -62.11 -20.30 -2.62
CA GLU A 111 -62.61 -21.60 -3.08
C GLU A 111 -63.67 -22.22 -2.15
N LEU A 112 -63.63 -21.88 -0.86
CA LEU A 112 -64.55 -22.42 0.15
C LEU A 112 -65.76 -21.52 0.40
N ASP A 113 -65.71 -20.27 -0.07
CA ASP A 113 -66.77 -19.28 0.13
C ASP A 113 -67.94 -19.55 -0.86
N PRO A 114 -69.12 -19.96 -0.37
CA PRO A 114 -70.29 -20.19 -1.22
C PRO A 114 -70.88 -18.90 -1.79
N ASP A 115 -70.51 -17.73 -1.26
CA ASP A 115 -70.93 -16.41 -1.73
C ASP A 115 -69.92 -15.77 -2.71
N ALA A 116 -68.86 -16.49 -3.10
CA ALA A 116 -67.86 -15.99 -4.05
C ALA A 116 -68.49 -15.67 -5.42
N PRO A 117 -68.19 -14.50 -6.02
CA PRO A 117 -68.73 -14.10 -7.31
C PRO A 117 -68.31 -15.09 -8.41
N ALA A 118 -69.21 -15.37 -9.35
CA ALA A 118 -68.92 -16.29 -10.45
C ALA A 118 -67.69 -15.80 -11.26
N PRO A 119 -66.89 -16.70 -11.87
CA PRO A 119 -65.65 -16.32 -12.59
C PRO A 119 -65.84 -15.26 -13.68
N GLN A 120 -67.04 -15.16 -14.26
CA GLN A 120 -67.39 -14.12 -15.23
C GLN A 120 -67.51 -12.73 -14.59
N GLU A 121 -68.05 -12.62 -13.37
CA GLU A 121 -68.24 -11.35 -12.68
C GLU A 121 -66.93 -10.79 -12.11
N GLN A 122 -66.02 -11.69 -11.69
CA GLN A 122 -64.66 -11.36 -11.28
C GLN A 122 -63.84 -10.73 -12.45
N ALA A 123 -63.92 -11.32 -13.64
CA ALA A 123 -63.22 -10.81 -14.82
C ALA A 123 -63.72 -9.41 -15.26
N LEU A 124 -65.01 -9.12 -15.08
CA LEU A 124 -65.56 -7.78 -15.31
C LEU A 124 -65.09 -6.78 -14.24
N ALA A 125 -64.94 -7.21 -12.98
CA ALA A 125 -64.48 -6.36 -11.88
C ALA A 125 -62.98 -6.04 -11.95
N GLU A 126 -62.11 -6.97 -12.34
CA GLU A 126 -60.67 -6.72 -12.54
C GLU A 126 -60.41 -5.81 -13.75
N GLY A 127 -61.15 -5.99 -14.85
CA GLY A 127 -61.05 -5.16 -16.04
C GLY A 127 -61.41 -3.68 -15.80
N ALA A 128 -62.31 -3.41 -14.85
CA ALA A 128 -62.69 -2.04 -14.46
C ALA A 128 -61.66 -1.35 -13.55
N GLN A 129 -60.85 -2.11 -12.80
CA GLN A 129 -59.88 -1.58 -11.83
C GLN A 129 -58.52 -1.24 -12.47
N HIS A 130 -58.15 -1.95 -13.54
CA HIS A 130 -56.85 -1.74 -14.22
C HIS A 130 -56.78 -0.43 -15.02
N ASP A 131 -57.92 0.16 -15.40
CA ASP A 131 -58.00 1.38 -16.22
C ASP A 131 -57.84 2.69 -15.40
N GLY A 132 -57.81 2.59 -14.06
CA GLY A 132 -57.78 3.73 -13.15
C GLY A 132 -56.41 4.21 -12.68
N HIS A 133 -55.32 3.47 -12.94
CA HIS A 133 -54.04 3.72 -12.26
C HIS A 133 -52.85 3.93 -13.22
N HIS A 134 -52.98 4.89 -14.15
CA HIS A 134 -51.84 5.41 -14.91
C HIS A 134 -51.75 6.95 -14.82
N ARG A 135 -51.35 7.47 -13.65
CA ARG A 135 -50.58 8.72 -13.51
C ARG A 135 -50.18 8.95 -12.06
N VAL A 136 -48.97 8.55 -11.73
CA VAL A 136 -48.13 9.29 -10.78
C VAL A 136 -46.76 9.35 -11.43
N ASP A 137 -46.60 10.41 -12.21
CA ASP A 137 -45.36 10.81 -12.85
C ASP A 137 -44.27 10.92 -11.79
N GLY A 138 -43.14 10.26 -12.07
CA GLY A 138 -41.94 10.35 -11.26
C GLY A 138 -41.35 11.75 -11.39
N GLU A 139 -41.50 12.56 -10.34
CA GLU A 139 -40.61 13.69 -10.10
C GLU A 139 -39.47 13.21 -9.20
N VAL A 140 -38.44 12.65 -9.82
CA VAL A 140 -37.15 12.46 -9.17
C VAL A 140 -36.40 13.78 -9.32
N ASP A 141 -36.53 14.65 -8.32
CA ASP A 141 -35.73 15.86 -8.18
C ASP A 141 -34.27 15.44 -7.90
N LEU A 142 -33.52 15.19 -8.97
CA LEU A 142 -32.06 15.10 -8.93
C LEU A 142 -31.55 16.49 -8.59
N ARG A 143 -31.42 16.75 -7.29
CA ARG A 143 -30.74 17.92 -6.76
C ARG A 143 -29.26 17.80 -7.07
N GLU A 144 -28.90 18.23 -8.27
CA GLU A 144 -27.55 18.46 -8.74
C GLU A 144 -26.96 19.64 -7.96
N GLY A 145 -25.88 19.38 -7.23
CA GLY A 145 -25.07 20.44 -6.62
C GLY A 145 -24.61 20.11 -5.21
N ASP A 146 -23.53 19.32 -5.08
CA ASP A 146 -22.60 19.44 -3.94
C ASP A 146 -21.28 18.67 -4.15
N THR A 147 -20.70 18.71 -5.36
CA THR A 147 -19.40 18.09 -5.64
C THR A 147 -18.39 19.04 -6.29
N GLU A 148 -18.36 20.33 -5.92
CA GLU A 148 -17.30 21.25 -6.40
C GLU A 148 -16.72 22.23 -5.37
N ARG A 149 -17.00 22.11 -4.06
CA ARG A 149 -16.50 23.08 -3.06
C ARG A 149 -15.38 22.63 -2.11
N ALA A 150 -14.77 21.47 -2.31
CA ALA A 150 -13.65 21.01 -1.45
C ALA A 150 -12.26 21.07 -2.10
N ALA A 151 -12.13 21.40 -3.40
CA ALA A 151 -10.84 21.32 -4.10
C ALA A 151 -10.14 22.68 -4.39
N SER A 152 -10.77 23.84 -4.14
CA SER A 152 -10.19 25.13 -4.57
C SER A 152 -9.71 26.06 -3.45
N ALA A 153 -9.52 25.58 -2.21
CA ALA A 153 -9.02 26.39 -1.09
C ALA A 153 -7.74 25.81 -0.46
N ARG A 154 -6.70 25.54 -1.26
CA ARG A 154 -5.29 25.52 -0.78
C ARG A 154 -4.23 25.46 -1.90
N GLY A 155 -4.29 26.37 -2.87
CA GLY A 155 -3.08 27.05 -3.37
C GLY A 155 -3.05 28.42 -2.70
N GLU A 156 -1.97 29.09 -2.30
CA GLU A 156 -0.58 29.12 -2.76
C GLU A 156 0.28 29.83 -1.69
N HIS A 157 1.47 29.32 -1.37
CA HIS A 157 2.62 30.06 -0.81
C HIS A 157 3.73 29.04 -0.51
N ARG A 158 4.99 29.15 -0.91
CA ARG A 158 5.77 30.14 -1.66
C ARG A 158 6.96 29.34 -2.20
N VAL A 159 7.25 29.41 -3.50
CA VAL A 159 8.57 29.05 -4.01
C VAL A 159 9.43 30.30 -3.81
N ASP A 160 10.35 30.26 -2.87
CA ASP A 160 11.48 31.18 -2.83
C ASP A 160 12.73 30.33 -3.04
N GLY A 161 13.29 30.46 -4.23
CA GLY A 161 14.67 30.13 -4.48
C GLY A 161 15.49 31.39 -4.25
N ASP A 162 16.52 31.31 -3.41
CA ASP A 162 17.69 32.16 -3.55
C ASP A 162 18.95 31.38 -3.14
N ARG A 163 19.92 31.48 -4.04
CA ARG A 163 21.39 31.31 -3.94
C ARG A 163 22.01 30.37 -2.91
#